data_AF-A0A8C6NQZ5-F1
#
_entry.id   AF-A0A8C6NQZ5-F1
#
_cell.length_a   1.000
_cell.length_b   1.000
_cell.length_c   1.000
_cell.angle_alpha   90.00
_cell.angle_beta   90.00
_cell.angle_gamma   90.00
#
_symmetry.space_group_name_H-M   'P 1'
#
loop_
_entity.id
_entity.type
_entity.pdbx_description
1 polymer ?
#
loop_
_entity_poly.entity_id
_entity_poly.type
_entity_poly.pdbx_seq_one_letter_code
_entity_poly.pdbx_strand_id
1 'polypeptide(L)'
;MRQKLVLTHCFKGLFGFSSVICIFFLNVSRQNEEQRSLELSGHVGFDSLPCQLVNKLVARGFCFNILCVGETGIGKSTLMSTLFGRTFENEEASHYEEEVRLRSQTYDLQENTVKLKLTIVHTAGFGDQINNEESYKPILDHIDAQFEKYLEEELKIKRSLFNYDDPRIHVCLYFISPNGHSLKALDLITMKKLESKVNLIPVIGKADIISKNDLKNLKRNIMNELLSYGVQIYQFPTEDEDVAEINSSINNCFPFAVVGSTDDVKIGNRMVKGRMYPWGAVQVENEDHCDLVKLREMLLRVNMEDLREQTHSRHYELFRRCKLEEMGFKDTDPDSQSFSLQETYEAKRKELIRELQHKEESMRQMFVNKVKETEAELKEKEKELQERFEQLKRLHHEEKKSLEEKRRELEEEMNAFNRRKVAADTLMGQALQGCSQQPLKKDKDKKNSCLLFYKWTLEGANSKPKLPIVPFK
;
A
#
# COMPACT_ATOMS: atom_id res chain seq x y z
N MET A 1 56.71 8.46 -12.97
CA MET A 1 56.54 7.34 -13.92
C MET A 1 57.08 5.97 -13.45
N ARG A 2 57.66 5.79 -12.25
CA ARG A 2 58.12 4.47 -11.76
C ARG A 2 57.35 3.88 -10.56
N GLN A 3 56.30 4.54 -10.07
CA GLN A 3 55.44 4.02 -9.00
C GLN A 3 54.11 3.40 -9.48
N LYS A 4 53.72 3.58 -10.75
CA LYS A 4 52.51 2.95 -11.31
C LYS A 4 52.67 1.45 -11.63
N LEU A 5 53.89 0.90 -11.62
CA LEU A 5 54.16 -0.45 -12.14
C LEU A 5 54.11 -1.57 -11.08
N VAL A 6 54.10 -1.25 -9.79
CA VAL A 6 54.24 -2.27 -8.73
C VAL A 6 52.88 -2.78 -8.22
N LEU A 7 51.82 -1.99 -8.29
CA LEU A 7 50.48 -2.45 -7.89
C LEU A 7 49.81 -3.37 -8.92
N THR A 8 50.15 -3.25 -10.22
CA THR A 8 49.50 -4.02 -11.29
C THR A 8 49.98 -5.48 -11.38
N HIS A 9 51.13 -5.81 -10.78
CA HIS A 9 51.75 -7.13 -10.94
C HIS A 9 51.42 -8.14 -9.83
N CYS A 10 50.86 -7.70 -8.69
CA CYS A 10 50.52 -8.61 -7.59
C CYS A 10 49.05 -9.06 -7.58
N PHE A 11 48.17 -8.41 -8.35
CA PHE A 11 46.71 -8.67 -8.37
C PHE A 11 46.21 -9.54 -9.54
N LYS A 12 47.09 -9.97 -10.47
CA LYS A 12 46.70 -10.80 -11.63
C LYS A 12 46.44 -12.29 -11.31
N GLY A 13 46.55 -12.70 -10.06
CA GLY A 13 46.58 -14.13 -9.69
C GLY A 13 45.23 -14.77 -9.36
N LEU A 14 44.31 -14.10 -8.68
CA LEU A 14 43.04 -14.69 -8.24
C LEU A 14 42.00 -13.59 -8.02
N PHE A 15 40.85 -13.72 -8.70
CA PHE A 15 39.67 -12.84 -8.68
C PHE A 15 39.80 -11.50 -9.43
N GLY A 16 39.28 -11.51 -10.66
CA GLY A 16 39.08 -10.33 -11.51
C GLY A 16 37.92 -9.44 -11.06
N PHE A 17 38.03 -8.87 -9.86
CA PHE A 17 37.18 -7.77 -9.39
C PHE A 17 38.08 -6.59 -9.03
N SER A 18 38.54 -5.87 -10.05
CA SER A 18 39.20 -4.58 -9.90
C SER A 18 38.50 -3.64 -10.87
N SER A 19 37.62 -2.79 -10.33
CA SER A 19 37.42 -1.38 -10.74
C SER A 19 36.20 -0.74 -10.08
N VAL A 20 35.24 -1.50 -9.53
CA VAL A 20 33.96 -0.93 -9.05
C VAL A 20 34.06 -0.20 -7.70
N ILE A 21 35.07 -0.47 -6.86
CA ILE A 21 35.15 0.10 -5.49
C ILE A 21 35.93 1.42 -5.44
N CYS A 22 36.71 1.75 -6.48
CA CYS A 22 37.58 2.94 -6.44
C CYS A 22 36.83 4.27 -6.67
N ILE A 23 35.56 4.21 -7.09
CA ILE A 23 34.76 5.39 -7.47
C ILE A 23 34.02 6.02 -6.27
N PHE A 24 33.88 5.31 -5.14
CA PHE A 24 33.09 5.78 -3.98
C PHE A 24 33.68 6.98 -3.21
N PHE A 25 34.78 7.59 -3.65
CA PHE A 25 35.43 8.70 -2.96
C PHE A 25 35.81 9.92 -3.83
N LEU A 26 35.33 10.03 -5.07
CA LEU A 26 35.68 11.14 -5.96
C LEU A 26 34.47 11.99 -6.35
N ASN A 27 33.96 12.75 -5.37
CA ASN A 27 33.32 14.03 -5.67
C ASN A 27 33.47 14.98 -4.48
N VAL A 28 34.70 15.46 -4.27
CA VAL A 28 34.97 16.65 -3.45
C VAL A 28 35.81 17.60 -4.29
N SER A 29 35.32 18.83 -4.36
CA SER A 29 35.77 19.94 -5.17
C SER A 29 37.29 20.16 -5.14
N ARG A 30 37.86 20.45 -6.32
CA ARG A 30 39.20 21.00 -6.50
C ARG A 30 39.39 22.24 -5.63
N GLN A 31 40.13 22.10 -4.53
CA GLN A 31 41.00 23.13 -4.00
C GLN A 31 42.39 22.51 -3.81
N ASN A 32 43.37 23.09 -4.51
CA ASN A 32 44.78 22.78 -4.36
C ASN A 32 45.23 23.25 -2.98
N GLU A 33 45.24 22.35 -2.00
CA GLU A 33 46.16 22.44 -0.86
C GLU A 33 47.11 21.25 -0.95
N GLU A 34 48.41 21.52 -0.95
CA GLU A 34 49.46 20.51 -0.90
C GLU A 34 49.26 19.62 0.34
N GLN A 35 48.64 18.46 0.15
CA GLN A 35 48.46 17.49 1.22
C GLN A 35 49.83 17.07 1.75
N ARG A 36 50.15 17.45 2.99
CA ARG A 36 51.31 16.95 3.74
C ARG A 36 51.13 15.45 3.99
N SER A 37 51.76 14.62 3.16
CA SER A 37 51.83 13.18 3.37
C SER A 37 52.77 12.88 4.55
N LEU A 38 52.20 12.43 5.68
CA LEU A 38 52.98 11.88 6.80
C LEU A 38 53.22 10.38 6.56
N GLU A 39 54.47 9.93 6.60
CA GLU A 39 54.80 8.51 6.52
C GLU A 39 54.45 7.82 7.85
N LEU A 40 53.57 6.82 7.80
CA LEU A 40 53.13 6.08 8.98
C LEU A 40 54.21 5.07 9.39
N SER A 41 54.61 5.08 10.66
CA SER A 41 55.67 4.22 11.22
C SER A 41 55.21 2.78 11.54
N GLY A 42 54.16 2.28 10.90
CA GLY A 42 53.62 0.93 11.13
C GLY A 42 52.30 0.65 10.40
N HIS A 43 51.85 -0.60 10.42
CA HIS A 43 50.58 -1.02 9.79
C HIS A 43 49.39 -0.61 10.68
N VAL A 44 48.66 0.41 10.24
CA VAL A 44 47.55 1.03 11.00
C VAL A 44 46.20 0.35 10.73
N GLY A 45 46.14 -0.59 9.77
CA GLY A 45 44.96 -1.43 9.53
C GLY A 45 43.85 -0.78 8.70
N PHE A 46 44.02 0.46 8.21
CA PHE A 46 43.09 1.10 7.26
C PHE A 46 42.97 0.34 5.93
N ASP A 47 43.99 -0.47 5.58
CA ASP A 47 43.98 -1.36 4.42
C ASP A 47 42.83 -2.38 4.46
N SER A 48 42.26 -2.65 5.65
CA SER A 48 41.12 -3.56 5.82
C SER A 48 39.75 -2.90 5.63
N LEU A 49 39.65 -1.56 5.59
CA LEU A 49 38.38 -0.85 5.43
C LEU A 49 37.62 -1.22 4.15
N PRO A 50 38.28 -1.37 2.97
CA PRO A 50 37.59 -1.83 1.77
C PRO A 50 37.00 -3.23 1.96
N CYS A 51 37.76 -4.16 2.56
CA CYS A 51 37.27 -5.51 2.84
C CYS A 51 36.08 -5.51 3.82
N GLN A 52 36.10 -4.64 4.83
CA GLN A 52 34.97 -4.48 5.76
C GLN A 52 33.72 -3.94 5.05
N LEU A 53 33.88 -2.95 4.16
CA LEU A 53 32.78 -2.39 3.38
C LEU A 53 32.18 -3.43 2.44
N VAL A 54 33.02 -4.16 1.72
CA VAL A 54 32.60 -5.26 0.84
C VAL A 54 31.82 -6.30 1.63
N ASN A 55 32.35 -6.77 2.76
CA ASN A 55 31.67 -7.77 3.59
C ASN A 55 30.31 -7.27 4.10
N LYS A 56 30.21 -5.99 4.47
CA LYS A 56 28.94 -5.38 4.90
C LYS A 56 27.93 -5.30 3.75
N LEU A 57 28.37 -4.95 2.55
CA LEU A 57 27.51 -4.91 1.36
C LEU A 57 27.07 -6.32 0.94
N VAL A 58 27.97 -7.31 0.96
CA VAL A 58 27.64 -8.71 0.66
C VAL A 58 26.65 -9.28 1.68
N ALA A 59 26.79 -8.94 2.96
CA ALA A 59 25.86 -9.36 4.01
C ALA A 59 24.47 -8.73 3.85
N ARG A 60 24.38 -7.48 3.38
CA ARG A 60 23.12 -6.78 3.10
C ARG A 60 22.43 -7.33 1.85
N GLY A 61 23.21 -7.70 0.84
CA GLY A 61 22.71 -8.04 -0.49
C GLY A 61 22.37 -6.81 -1.31
N PHE A 62 22.05 -7.05 -2.59
CA PHE A 62 21.74 -6.01 -3.56
C PHE A 62 20.27 -6.07 -3.97
N CYS A 63 19.65 -4.93 -4.22
CA CYS A 63 18.33 -4.85 -4.83
C CYS A 63 18.48 -4.39 -6.28
N PHE A 64 17.81 -5.06 -7.21
CA PHE A 64 17.77 -4.64 -8.60
C PHE A 64 16.36 -4.79 -9.15
N ASN A 65 15.88 -3.77 -9.84
CA ASN A 65 14.48 -3.63 -10.22
C ASN A 65 14.43 -3.30 -11.70
N ILE A 66 13.85 -4.22 -12.48
CA ILE A 66 13.79 -4.15 -13.94
C ILE A 66 12.33 -3.96 -14.34
N LEU A 67 12.05 -2.91 -15.11
CA LEU A 67 10.77 -2.69 -15.75
C LEU A 67 10.85 -3.15 -17.21
N CYS A 68 9.91 -4.01 -17.62
CA CYS A 68 9.79 -4.50 -18.99
C CYS A 68 8.55 -3.88 -19.64
N VAL A 69 8.75 -2.98 -20.60
CA VAL A 69 7.67 -2.31 -21.34
C VAL A 69 7.66 -2.79 -22.79
N GLY A 70 6.49 -3.11 -23.32
CA GLY A 70 6.31 -3.37 -24.74
C GLY A 70 5.07 -4.22 -25.02
N GLU A 71 4.81 -4.47 -26.29
CA GLU A 71 3.57 -5.09 -26.77
C GLU A 71 3.32 -6.49 -26.20
N THR A 72 2.04 -6.87 -26.09
CA THR A 72 1.66 -8.22 -25.66
C THR A 72 2.17 -9.25 -26.67
N GLY A 73 2.76 -10.34 -26.19
CA GLY A 73 3.32 -11.39 -27.05
C GLY A 73 4.69 -11.11 -27.67
N ILE A 74 5.38 -9.99 -27.35
CA ILE A 74 6.74 -9.71 -27.87
C ILE A 74 7.83 -10.64 -27.27
N GLY A 75 7.53 -11.34 -26.17
CA GLY A 75 8.46 -12.26 -25.51
C GLY A 75 9.16 -11.71 -24.26
N LYS A 76 8.55 -10.76 -23.55
CA LYS A 76 9.08 -10.13 -22.32
C LYS A 76 9.43 -11.15 -21.24
N SER A 77 8.46 -12.01 -20.89
CA SER A 77 8.62 -13.04 -19.86
C SER A 77 9.66 -14.08 -20.26
N THR A 78 9.67 -14.50 -21.53
CA THR A 78 10.67 -15.43 -22.07
C THR A 78 12.07 -14.85 -22.01
N LEU A 79 12.27 -13.56 -22.34
CA LEU A 79 13.57 -12.91 -22.24
C LEU A 79 14.07 -12.91 -20.79
N MET A 80 13.21 -12.56 -19.83
CA MET A 80 13.59 -12.57 -18.41
C MET A 80 14.01 -13.97 -17.95
N SER A 81 13.22 -14.99 -18.28
CA SER A 81 13.56 -16.38 -17.94
C SER A 81 14.87 -16.84 -18.58
N THR A 82 15.17 -16.34 -19.78
CA THR A 82 16.43 -16.63 -20.47
C THR A 82 17.60 -15.91 -19.81
N LEU A 83 17.45 -14.63 -19.47
CA LEU A 83 18.51 -13.77 -18.94
C LEU A 83 19.02 -14.26 -17.57
N PHE A 84 18.10 -14.71 -16.71
CA PHE A 84 18.43 -15.28 -15.39
C PHE A 84 18.58 -16.80 -15.40
N GLY A 85 18.39 -17.45 -16.56
CA GLY A 85 18.52 -18.89 -16.72
C GLY A 85 17.48 -19.73 -15.95
N ARG A 86 16.45 -19.12 -15.35
CA ARG A 86 15.40 -19.77 -14.56
C ARG A 86 14.03 -19.51 -15.17
N THR A 87 13.13 -20.48 -15.11
CA THR A 87 11.73 -20.29 -15.48
C THR A 87 10.99 -19.55 -14.37
N PHE A 88 10.52 -18.34 -14.68
CA PHE A 88 9.61 -17.60 -13.81
C PHE A 88 8.17 -18.05 -14.09
N GLU A 89 7.41 -18.34 -13.03
CA GLU A 89 5.97 -18.62 -13.15
C GLU A 89 5.25 -17.32 -13.53
N ASN A 90 4.84 -17.23 -14.79
CA ASN A 90 4.09 -16.09 -15.31
C ASN A 90 2.82 -16.61 -15.96
N GLU A 91 1.68 -16.06 -15.54
CA GLU A 91 0.44 -16.22 -16.28
C GLU A 91 0.55 -15.43 -17.60
N GLU A 92 0.13 -16.06 -18.70
CA GLU A 92 0.07 -15.38 -19.98
C GLU A 92 -0.98 -14.26 -19.91
N ALA A 93 -0.58 -13.05 -20.29
CA ALA A 93 -1.50 -11.92 -20.37
C ALA A 93 -2.47 -12.11 -21.54
N SER A 94 -3.76 -11.87 -21.27
CA SER A 94 -4.79 -11.85 -22.31
C SER A 94 -4.62 -10.62 -23.21
N HIS A 95 -4.90 -10.78 -24.51
CA HIS A 95 -4.98 -9.66 -25.47
C HIS A 95 -6.22 -8.78 -25.28
N TYR A 96 -7.15 -9.17 -24.40
CA TYR A 96 -8.42 -8.48 -24.17
C TYR A 96 -8.41 -7.64 -22.87
N GLU A 97 -7.25 -7.27 -22.35
CA GLU A 97 -7.22 -6.35 -21.20
C GLU A 97 -7.56 -4.92 -21.64
N GLU A 98 -8.63 -4.37 -21.05
CA GLU A 98 -9.14 -3.02 -21.35
C GLU A 98 -8.16 -1.92 -20.89
N GLU A 99 -7.30 -2.21 -19.91
CA GLU A 99 -6.34 -1.27 -19.33
C GLU A 99 -4.95 -1.88 -19.21
N VAL A 100 -3.92 -1.04 -19.31
CA VAL A 100 -2.52 -1.44 -19.08
C VAL A 100 -2.31 -1.68 -17.58
N ARG A 101 -2.02 -2.93 -17.21
CA ARG A 101 -1.72 -3.31 -15.82
C ARG A 101 -0.26 -3.66 -15.63
N LEU A 102 0.30 -3.28 -14.48
CA LEU A 102 1.65 -3.66 -14.09
C LEU A 102 1.60 -4.80 -13.08
N ARG A 103 2.34 -5.88 -13.35
CA ARG A 103 2.54 -7.01 -12.45
C ARG A 103 3.98 -6.99 -11.96
N SER A 104 4.20 -6.84 -10.66
CA SER A 104 5.53 -6.94 -10.05
C SER A 104 5.72 -8.31 -9.40
N GLN A 105 6.90 -8.90 -9.62
CA GLN A 105 7.31 -10.16 -9.03
C GLN A 105 8.70 -9.98 -8.42
N THR A 106 8.86 -10.37 -7.16
CA THR A 106 10.14 -10.26 -6.45
C THR A 106 10.75 -11.66 -6.28
N TYR A 107 12.02 -11.78 -6.61
CA TYR A 107 12.79 -13.02 -6.59
C TYR A 107 14.08 -12.81 -5.81
N ASP A 108 14.36 -13.71 -4.87
CA ASP A 108 15.64 -13.75 -4.18
C ASP A 108 16.57 -14.70 -4.93
N LEU A 109 17.54 -14.12 -5.66
CA LEU A 109 18.59 -14.83 -6.36
C LEU A 109 19.85 -14.84 -5.50
N GLN A 110 20.58 -15.94 -5.50
CA GLN A 110 21.87 -16.04 -4.86
C GLN A 110 22.88 -16.58 -5.86
N GLU A 111 23.94 -15.82 -6.08
CA GLU A 111 25.08 -16.22 -6.89
C GLU A 111 26.32 -16.24 -5.99
N ASN A 112 26.90 -17.42 -5.81
CA ASN A 112 27.99 -17.67 -4.86
C ASN A 112 27.63 -17.16 -3.44
N THR A 113 28.33 -16.14 -2.96
CA THR A 113 28.13 -15.51 -1.64
C THR A 113 27.23 -14.29 -1.67
N VAL A 114 26.84 -13.82 -2.86
CA VAL A 114 26.11 -12.57 -3.03
C VAL A 114 24.61 -12.87 -3.19
N LYS A 115 23.80 -12.20 -2.37
CA LYS A 115 22.33 -12.23 -2.49
C LYS A 115 21.86 -11.03 -3.30
N LEU A 116 21.02 -11.28 -4.29
CA LEU A 116 20.39 -10.30 -5.16
C LEU A 116 18.88 -10.45 -5.05
N LYS A 117 18.22 -9.44 -4.50
CA LYS A 117 16.77 -9.28 -4.53
C LYS A 117 16.37 -8.60 -5.83
N LEU A 118 15.86 -9.40 -6.76
CA LEU A 118 15.45 -8.96 -8.09
C LEU A 118 13.94 -8.73 -8.13
N THR A 119 13.50 -7.51 -8.43
CA THR A 119 12.09 -7.24 -8.75
C THR A 119 11.93 -7.06 -10.25
N ILE A 120 11.09 -7.89 -10.87
CA ILE A 120 10.74 -7.78 -12.28
C ILE A 120 9.32 -7.21 -12.35
N VAL A 121 9.16 -6.11 -13.08
CA VAL A 121 7.87 -5.49 -13.33
C VAL A 121 7.52 -5.67 -14.80
N HIS A 122 6.42 -6.37 -15.05
CA HIS A 122 5.90 -6.63 -16.39
C HIS A 122 4.69 -5.74 -16.67
N THR A 123 4.64 -5.15 -17.86
CA THR A 123 3.44 -4.49 -18.38
C THR A 123 2.59 -5.50 -19.17
N ALA A 124 1.32 -5.66 -18.78
CA ALA A 124 0.29 -6.39 -19.51
C ALA A 124 -0.60 -5.39 -20.27
N GLY A 125 -1.07 -5.78 -21.46
CA GLY A 125 -2.01 -4.97 -22.25
C GLY A 125 -1.41 -3.74 -22.93
N PHE A 126 -0.09 -3.55 -22.93
CA PHE A 126 0.49 -2.36 -23.59
C PHE A 126 0.35 -2.46 -25.12
N GLY A 127 -0.33 -1.49 -25.74
CA GLY A 127 -0.52 -1.43 -27.19
C GLY A 127 -1.65 -2.30 -27.75
N ASP A 128 -2.43 -2.97 -26.88
CA ASP A 128 -3.59 -3.77 -27.29
C ASP A 128 -4.88 -2.91 -27.41
N GLN A 129 -4.90 -1.71 -26.81
CA GLN A 129 -6.07 -0.82 -26.85
C GLN A 129 -6.24 -0.19 -28.23
N ILE A 130 -7.50 0.13 -28.57
CA ILE A 130 -7.81 0.91 -29.78
C ILE A 130 -7.38 2.37 -29.59
N ASN A 131 -7.55 2.91 -28.38
CA ASN A 131 -7.05 4.23 -28.01
C ASN A 131 -5.77 4.11 -27.20
N ASN A 132 -4.64 4.43 -27.82
CA ASN A 132 -3.30 4.27 -27.25
C ASN A 132 -2.66 5.58 -26.75
N GLU A 133 -3.42 6.69 -26.71
CA GLU A 133 -2.85 7.99 -26.37
C GLU A 133 -2.37 8.09 -24.90
N GLU A 134 -2.96 7.30 -24.00
CA GLU A 134 -2.69 7.36 -22.56
C GLU A 134 -2.11 6.06 -21.98
N SER A 135 -1.69 5.11 -22.82
CA SER A 135 -1.16 3.80 -22.40
C SER A 135 0.10 3.90 -21.53
N TYR A 136 0.81 5.03 -21.56
CA TYR A 136 1.99 5.29 -20.72
C TYR A 136 1.66 5.78 -19.30
N LYS A 137 0.43 6.26 -19.03
CA LYS A 137 0.07 6.81 -17.71
C LYS A 137 0.23 5.79 -16.58
N PRO A 138 -0.32 4.56 -16.66
CA PRO A 138 -0.16 3.58 -15.57
C PRO A 138 1.30 3.24 -15.29
N ILE A 139 2.15 3.27 -16.33
CA ILE A 139 3.60 3.03 -16.21
C ILE A 139 4.27 4.18 -15.44
N LEU A 140 3.97 5.42 -15.81
CA LEU A 140 4.50 6.60 -15.12
C LEU A 140 4.02 6.67 -13.68
N ASP A 141 2.75 6.40 -13.43
CA ASP A 141 2.15 6.43 -12.09
C ASP A 141 2.78 5.36 -11.20
N HIS A 142 3.05 4.17 -11.75
CA HIS A 142 3.76 3.13 -11.02
C HIS A 142 5.19 3.55 -10.66
N ILE A 143 5.93 4.17 -11.59
CA ILE A 143 7.29 4.66 -11.34
C ILE A 143 7.27 5.75 -10.25
N ASP A 144 6.36 6.72 -10.36
CA ASP A 144 6.21 7.80 -9.38
C ASP A 144 5.82 7.27 -8.01
N ALA A 145 4.92 6.28 -7.94
CA ALA A 145 4.56 5.63 -6.68
C ALA A 145 5.76 4.94 -6.00
N GLN A 146 6.71 4.38 -6.76
CA GLN A 146 7.94 3.83 -6.15
C GLN A 146 8.87 4.94 -5.66
N PHE A 147 8.99 6.05 -6.40
CA PHE A 147 9.76 7.21 -5.94
C PHE A 147 9.14 7.85 -4.69
N GLU A 148 7.82 7.92 -4.62
CA GLU A 148 7.08 8.45 -3.48
C GLU A 148 7.28 7.57 -2.24
N LYS A 149 7.18 6.24 -2.35
CA LYS A 149 7.50 5.32 -1.24
C LYS A 149 8.92 5.50 -0.70
N TYR A 150 9.90 5.73 -1.59
CA TYR A 150 11.27 5.97 -1.18
C TYR A 150 11.40 7.34 -0.48
N LEU A 151 10.77 8.38 -1.02
CA LEU A 151 10.73 9.71 -0.43
C LEU A 151 10.05 9.72 0.94
N GLU A 152 8.95 9.00 1.11
CA GLU A 152 8.26 8.84 2.41
C GLU A 152 9.18 8.24 3.47
N GLU A 153 9.97 7.22 3.13
CA GLU A 153 10.95 6.63 4.05
C GLU A 153 12.10 7.62 4.36
N GLU A 154 12.54 8.42 3.38
CA GLU A 154 13.53 9.48 3.59
C GLU A 154 13.00 10.58 4.53
N LEU A 155 11.72 10.92 4.43
CA LEU A 155 11.08 11.96 5.25
C LEU A 155 10.73 11.50 6.68
N LYS A 156 10.81 10.20 7.00
CA LYS A 156 10.62 9.70 8.37
C LYS A 156 11.69 10.24 9.32
N ILE A 157 11.30 10.49 10.57
CA ILE A 157 12.23 10.98 11.62
C ILE A 157 13.23 9.89 12.03
N LYS A 158 12.75 8.65 12.19
CA LYS A 158 13.60 7.48 12.42
C LYS A 158 13.84 6.77 11.09
N ARG A 159 14.90 7.18 10.38
CA ARG A 159 15.23 6.66 9.05
C ARG A 159 15.91 5.30 9.16
N SER A 160 15.41 4.32 8.42
CA SER A 160 16.02 3.00 8.31
C SER A 160 16.55 2.70 6.89
N LEU A 161 17.17 3.70 6.25
CA LEU A 161 17.70 3.62 4.87
C LEU A 161 18.64 2.43 4.63
N PHE A 162 19.30 1.94 5.68
CA PHE A 162 20.20 0.78 5.60
C PHE A 162 19.48 -0.57 5.58
N ASN A 163 18.24 -0.64 6.09
CA ASN A 163 17.44 -1.88 6.12
C ASN A 163 16.23 -1.79 5.18
N TYR A 164 16.00 -0.64 4.55
CA TYR A 164 14.94 -0.45 3.59
C TYR A 164 15.35 -1.05 2.24
N ASP A 165 14.46 -1.86 1.68
CA ASP A 165 14.58 -2.38 0.32
C ASP A 165 14.20 -1.27 -0.65
N ASP A 166 15.05 -0.98 -1.62
CA ASP A 166 14.81 0.05 -2.61
C ASP A 166 13.72 -0.40 -3.60
N PRO A 167 12.55 0.26 -3.67
CA PRO A 167 11.49 -0.11 -4.61
C PRO A 167 11.65 0.57 -5.99
N ARG A 168 12.62 1.49 -6.16
CA ARG A 168 12.75 2.32 -7.37
C ARG A 168 13.14 1.49 -8.58
N ILE A 169 12.62 1.85 -9.75
CA ILE A 169 12.97 1.17 -11.01
C ILE A 169 14.34 1.64 -11.47
N HIS A 170 15.32 0.72 -11.53
CA HIS A 170 16.69 1.04 -11.90
C HIS A 170 16.90 1.06 -13.41
N VAL A 171 16.17 0.21 -14.13
CA VAL A 171 16.30 0.05 -15.58
C VAL A 171 14.96 -0.28 -16.21
N CYS A 172 14.69 0.31 -17.37
CA CYS A 172 13.52 0.04 -18.18
C CYS A 172 13.95 -0.54 -19.53
N LEU A 173 13.67 -1.82 -19.74
CA LEU A 173 13.84 -2.47 -21.04
C LEU A 173 12.61 -2.20 -21.88
N TYR A 174 12.81 -1.44 -22.95
CA TYR A 174 11.75 -1.11 -23.90
C TYR A 174 11.82 -2.05 -25.10
N PHE A 175 10.82 -2.92 -25.24
CA PHE A 175 10.73 -3.90 -26.31
C PHE A 175 10.08 -3.28 -27.54
N ILE A 176 10.88 -3.13 -28.59
CA ILE A 176 10.45 -2.69 -29.91
C ILE A 176 10.04 -3.93 -30.72
N SER A 177 8.86 -3.85 -31.34
CA SER A 177 8.40 -4.88 -32.27
C SER A 177 9.34 -4.95 -33.49
N PRO A 178 9.70 -6.15 -33.98
CA PRO A 178 10.61 -6.35 -35.12
C PRO A 178 9.94 -6.02 -36.47
N ASN A 179 9.33 -4.84 -36.58
CA ASN A 179 8.74 -4.37 -37.82
C ASN A 179 9.88 -3.76 -38.65
N GLY A 180 10.19 -4.33 -39.82
CA GLY A 180 11.38 -3.98 -40.63
C GLY A 180 11.39 -2.59 -41.28
N HIS A 181 10.59 -1.64 -40.80
CA HIS A 181 10.43 -0.31 -41.40
C HIS A 181 10.90 0.81 -40.46
N SER A 182 10.13 1.13 -39.42
CA SER A 182 10.30 2.28 -38.53
C SER A 182 9.72 2.03 -37.14
N LEU A 183 10.03 2.91 -36.19
CA LEU A 183 9.48 2.89 -34.84
C LEU A 183 7.99 3.30 -34.87
N LYS A 184 7.17 2.72 -33.97
CA LYS A 184 5.76 3.09 -33.86
C LYS A 184 5.63 4.47 -33.22
N ALA A 185 4.62 5.23 -33.62
CA ALA A 185 4.33 6.53 -33.00
C ALA A 185 4.04 6.41 -31.50
N LEU A 186 3.39 5.32 -31.08
CA LEU A 186 3.15 4.99 -29.67
C LEU A 186 4.47 4.87 -28.89
N ASP A 187 5.46 4.22 -29.48
CA ASP A 187 6.76 3.98 -28.86
C ASP A 187 7.51 5.30 -28.68
N LEU A 188 7.49 6.17 -29.70
CA LEU A 188 8.10 7.51 -29.62
C LEU A 188 7.51 8.34 -28.47
N ILE A 189 6.18 8.42 -28.36
CA ILE A 189 5.50 9.18 -27.32
C ILE A 189 5.85 8.61 -25.94
N THR A 190 5.80 7.28 -25.80
CA THR A 190 6.05 6.59 -24.52
C THR A 190 7.50 6.76 -24.08
N MET A 191 8.47 6.55 -24.96
CA MET A 191 9.89 6.74 -24.66
C MET A 191 10.19 8.18 -24.27
N LYS A 192 9.59 9.16 -24.97
CA LYS A 192 9.80 10.58 -24.67
C LYS A 192 9.29 10.96 -23.28
N LYS A 193 8.24 10.31 -22.78
CA LYS A 193 7.75 10.54 -21.42
C LYS A 193 8.59 9.81 -20.37
N LEU A 194 9.07 8.62 -20.67
CA LEU A 194 9.85 7.79 -19.74
C LEU A 194 11.30 8.26 -19.57
N GLU A 195 11.90 8.95 -20.54
CA GLU A 195 13.32 9.36 -20.52
C GLU A 195 13.71 10.17 -19.26
N SER A 196 12.76 10.94 -18.72
CA SER A 196 13.01 11.80 -17.55
C SER A 196 13.03 11.02 -16.23
N LYS A 197 12.41 9.85 -16.19
CA LYS A 197 12.15 9.10 -14.96
C LYS A 197 12.94 7.80 -14.82
N VAL A 198 13.33 7.17 -15.93
CA VAL A 198 14.01 5.86 -15.89
C VAL A 198 15.11 5.76 -16.94
N ASN A 199 16.11 4.93 -16.64
CA ASN A 199 17.14 4.56 -17.60
C ASN A 199 16.54 3.66 -18.69
N LEU A 200 16.35 4.22 -19.89
CA LEU A 200 15.75 3.53 -21.03
C LEU A 200 16.78 2.77 -21.86
N ILE A 201 16.51 1.47 -22.07
CA ILE A 201 17.30 0.60 -22.94
C ILE A 201 16.38 0.04 -24.02
N PRO A 202 16.55 0.46 -25.28
CA PRO A 202 15.77 -0.08 -26.39
C PRO A 202 16.28 -1.46 -26.79
N VAL A 203 15.36 -2.42 -26.88
CA VAL A 203 15.61 -3.82 -27.19
C VAL A 203 14.65 -4.26 -28.29
N ILE A 204 15.16 -4.82 -29.39
CA ILE A 204 14.36 -5.40 -30.46
C ILE A 204 14.02 -6.84 -30.05
N GLY A 205 12.73 -7.10 -29.81
CA GLY A 205 12.23 -8.44 -29.50
C GLY A 205 12.13 -9.32 -30.74
N LYS A 206 12.17 -10.65 -30.55
CA LYS A 206 12.05 -11.66 -31.62
C LYS A 206 12.93 -11.33 -32.85
N ALA A 207 14.21 -11.06 -32.60
CA ALA A 207 15.17 -10.73 -33.65
C ALA A 207 15.40 -11.86 -34.67
N ASP A 208 14.99 -13.08 -34.34
CA ASP A 208 15.01 -14.28 -35.18
C ASP A 208 14.11 -14.18 -36.43
N ILE A 209 13.16 -13.25 -36.44
CA ILE A 209 12.26 -13.01 -37.58
C ILE A 209 12.96 -12.18 -38.68
N ILE A 210 13.97 -11.38 -38.33
CA ILE A 210 14.59 -10.41 -39.23
C ILE A 210 15.92 -10.96 -39.78
N SER A 211 16.19 -10.72 -41.07
CA SER A 211 17.49 -11.06 -41.67
C SER A 211 18.61 -10.16 -41.12
N LYS A 212 19.87 -10.64 -41.13
CA LYS A 212 21.01 -9.85 -40.62
C LYS A 212 21.20 -8.51 -41.35
N ASN A 213 20.84 -8.43 -42.63
CA ASN A 213 20.97 -7.19 -43.40
C ASN A 213 19.86 -6.19 -43.04
N ASP A 214 18.63 -6.67 -42.92
CA ASP A 214 17.48 -5.86 -42.53
C ASP A 214 17.62 -5.39 -41.08
N LEU A 215 18.18 -6.21 -40.20
CA LEU A 215 18.45 -5.84 -38.81
C LEU A 215 19.42 -4.65 -38.74
N LYS A 216 20.48 -4.62 -39.56
CA LYS A 216 21.41 -3.49 -39.61
C LYS A 216 20.72 -2.21 -40.10
N ASN A 217 19.81 -2.33 -41.06
CA ASN A 217 19.04 -1.20 -41.54
C ASN A 217 18.03 -0.70 -40.50
N LEU A 218 17.34 -1.63 -39.82
CA LEU A 218 16.40 -1.32 -38.75
C LEU A 218 17.09 -0.63 -37.57
N LYS A 219 18.24 -1.15 -37.11
CA LYS A 219 19.04 -0.50 -36.05
C LYS A 219 19.39 0.94 -36.41
N ARG A 220 19.85 1.18 -37.65
CA ARG A 220 20.18 2.52 -38.14
C ARG A 220 18.96 3.44 -38.19
N ASN A 221 17.83 2.94 -38.68
CA ASN A 221 16.59 3.71 -38.76
C ASN A 221 16.08 4.10 -37.37
N ILE A 222 16.02 3.14 -36.43
CA ILE A 222 15.61 3.39 -35.04
C ILE A 222 16.54 4.43 -34.40
N MET A 223 17.85 4.31 -34.56
CA MET A 223 18.80 5.28 -33.99
C MET A 223 18.60 6.69 -34.58
N ASN A 224 18.39 6.79 -35.89
CA ASN A 224 18.13 8.08 -36.54
C ASN A 224 16.80 8.70 -36.07
N GLU A 225 15.75 7.90 -35.87
CA GLU A 225 14.47 8.36 -35.35
C GLU A 225 14.58 8.81 -33.89
N LEU A 226 15.28 8.05 -33.03
CA LEU A 226 15.50 8.46 -31.64
C LEU A 226 16.25 9.79 -31.54
N LEU A 227 17.24 10.01 -32.42
CA LEU A 227 18.00 11.26 -32.49
C LEU A 227 17.16 12.43 -33.02
N SER A 228 16.33 12.21 -34.05
CA SER A 228 15.51 13.29 -34.63
C SER A 228 14.42 13.79 -33.67
N TYR A 229 13.83 12.88 -32.88
CA TYR A 229 12.87 13.23 -31.83
C TYR A 229 13.55 13.69 -30.52
N GLY A 230 14.86 13.53 -30.40
CA GLY A 230 15.64 13.92 -29.23
C GLY A 230 15.29 13.11 -27.98
N VAL A 231 15.12 11.79 -28.13
CA VAL A 231 14.89 10.86 -27.02
C VAL A 231 16.23 10.50 -26.37
N GLN A 232 16.36 10.74 -25.07
CA GLN A 232 17.57 10.41 -24.32
C GLN A 232 17.52 8.95 -23.88
N ILE A 233 18.24 8.10 -24.61
CA ILE A 233 18.53 6.73 -24.19
C ILE A 233 19.69 6.70 -23.20
N TYR A 234 19.73 5.67 -22.36
CA TYR A 234 20.84 5.46 -21.46
C TYR A 234 22.12 5.13 -22.26
N GLN A 235 23.18 5.90 -22.02
CA GLN A 235 24.50 5.71 -22.63
C GLN A 235 25.48 5.34 -21.54
N PHE A 236 26.33 4.34 -21.81
CA PHE A 236 27.31 3.92 -20.83
C PHE A 236 28.40 4.96 -20.65
N PRO A 237 28.80 5.27 -19.41
CA PRO A 237 29.96 6.09 -19.16
C PRO A 237 31.21 5.43 -19.76
N THR A 238 32.00 6.24 -20.46
CA THR A 238 33.29 5.82 -21.07
C THR A 238 34.48 6.44 -20.33
N GLU A 239 34.24 7.00 -19.15
CA GLU A 239 35.23 7.75 -18.37
C GLU A 239 36.31 6.83 -17.76
N ASP A 240 35.96 5.57 -17.49
CA ASP A 240 36.88 4.59 -16.92
C ASP A 240 37.70 3.88 -18.01
N GLU A 241 39.02 4.13 -18.04
CA GLU A 241 39.95 3.56 -19.04
C GLU A 241 39.88 2.02 -19.14
N ASP A 242 39.66 1.31 -18.03
CA ASP A 242 39.66 -0.15 -17.98
C ASP A 242 38.39 -0.80 -18.58
N VAL A 243 37.26 -0.06 -18.61
CA VAL A 243 35.97 -0.56 -19.12
C VAL A 243 35.48 0.21 -20.36
N ALA A 244 36.21 1.24 -20.78
CA ALA A 244 35.86 2.08 -21.93
C ALA A 244 35.75 1.29 -23.24
N GLU A 245 36.64 0.33 -23.50
CA GLU A 245 36.60 -0.48 -24.74
C GLU A 245 35.34 -1.36 -24.82
N ILE A 246 34.96 -1.97 -23.68
CA ILE A 246 33.77 -2.80 -23.56
C ILE A 246 32.53 -1.91 -23.69
N ASN A 247 32.48 -0.79 -22.96
CA ASN A 247 31.35 0.14 -22.99
C ASN A 247 31.15 0.78 -24.37
N SER A 248 32.23 1.10 -25.09
CA SER A 248 32.16 1.58 -26.47
C SER A 248 31.57 0.52 -27.41
N SER A 249 32.03 -0.72 -27.29
CA SER A 249 31.52 -1.85 -28.09
C SER A 249 30.04 -2.11 -27.82
N ILE A 250 29.60 -1.99 -26.56
CA ILE A 250 28.20 -2.13 -26.15
C ILE A 250 27.36 -0.96 -26.66
N ASN A 251 27.84 0.29 -26.55
CA ASN A 251 27.16 1.47 -27.09
C ASN A 251 26.91 1.34 -28.60
N ASN A 252 27.86 0.78 -29.35
CA ASN A 252 27.71 0.52 -30.79
C ASN A 252 26.69 -0.58 -31.12
N CYS A 253 26.29 -1.41 -30.14
CA CYS A 253 25.33 -2.48 -30.34
C CYS A 253 23.86 -2.04 -30.19
N PHE A 254 23.61 -0.80 -29.73
CA PHE A 254 22.26 -0.27 -29.59
C PHE A 254 21.52 -0.13 -30.94
N PRO A 255 20.21 -0.41 -30.97
CA PRO A 255 19.43 -1.18 -30.00
C PRO A 255 19.76 -2.69 -30.02
N PHE A 256 19.67 -3.38 -28.87
CA PHE A 256 20.04 -4.81 -28.78
C PHE A 256 19.02 -5.70 -29.48
N ALA A 257 19.49 -6.64 -30.29
CA ALA A 257 18.64 -7.60 -30.99
C ALA A 257 18.57 -8.91 -30.20
N VAL A 258 17.44 -9.18 -29.54
CA VAL A 258 17.32 -10.31 -28.60
C VAL A 258 16.39 -11.41 -29.07
N VAL A 259 16.74 -12.63 -28.69
CA VAL A 259 15.95 -13.85 -28.86
C VAL A 259 15.94 -14.55 -27.51
N GLY A 260 14.74 -14.85 -26.98
CA GLY A 260 14.58 -15.59 -25.74
C GLY A 260 14.05 -17.00 -25.99
N SER A 261 14.60 -17.99 -25.31
CA SER A 261 14.08 -19.37 -25.31
C SER A 261 14.26 -20.02 -23.95
N THR A 262 13.23 -20.73 -23.51
CA THR A 262 13.27 -21.63 -22.34
C THR A 262 13.69 -23.04 -22.72
N ASP A 263 13.63 -23.38 -24.00
CA ASP A 263 13.77 -24.75 -24.46
C ASP A 263 15.23 -25.06 -24.79
N ASP A 264 15.66 -26.27 -24.41
CA ASP A 264 16.99 -26.78 -24.71
C ASP A 264 16.98 -27.53 -26.04
N VAL A 265 17.85 -27.12 -26.95
CA VAL A 265 18.05 -27.75 -28.26
C VAL A 265 19.39 -28.46 -28.28
N LYS A 266 19.41 -29.70 -28.75
CA LYS A 266 20.63 -30.49 -28.90
C LYS A 266 21.30 -30.15 -30.24
N ILE A 267 22.44 -29.46 -30.20
CA ILE A 267 23.25 -29.17 -31.38
C ILE A 267 24.59 -29.89 -31.22
N GLY A 268 24.76 -30.97 -31.99
CA GLY A 268 25.88 -31.89 -31.82
C GLY A 268 25.84 -32.60 -30.46
N ASN A 269 26.89 -32.42 -29.65
CA ASN A 269 27.04 -33.03 -28.32
C ASN A 269 26.71 -32.10 -27.14
N ARG A 270 26.28 -30.86 -27.39
CA ARG A 270 25.95 -29.89 -26.34
C ARG A 270 24.45 -29.57 -26.36
N MET A 271 23.85 -29.53 -25.18
CA MET A 271 22.50 -29.00 -24.98
C MET A 271 22.65 -27.50 -24.77
N VAL A 272 22.01 -26.70 -25.62
CA VAL A 272 22.06 -25.25 -25.57
C VAL A 272 20.65 -24.68 -25.67
N LYS A 273 20.37 -23.61 -24.93
CA LYS A 273 19.08 -22.93 -25.03
C LYS A 273 18.92 -22.34 -26.42
N GLY A 274 17.81 -22.67 -27.06
CA GLY A 274 17.61 -22.34 -28.47
C GLY A 274 16.17 -22.48 -28.92
N ARG A 275 15.88 -21.95 -30.10
CA ARG A 275 14.60 -22.17 -30.80
C ARG A 275 14.83 -23.10 -31.98
N MET A 276 14.01 -24.13 -32.09
CA MET A 276 14.08 -25.07 -33.21
C MET A 276 13.04 -24.71 -34.26
N TYR A 277 13.49 -24.45 -35.48
CA TYR A 277 12.66 -24.26 -36.66
C TYR A 277 12.87 -25.41 -37.64
N PRO A 278 11.92 -25.64 -38.57
CA PRO A 278 12.09 -26.65 -39.62
C PRO A 278 13.35 -26.46 -40.48
N TRP A 279 13.81 -25.21 -40.65
CA TRP A 279 14.99 -24.85 -41.44
C TRP A 279 16.28 -24.74 -40.63
N GLY A 280 16.24 -24.86 -39.30
CA GLY A 280 17.45 -24.76 -38.47
C GLY A 280 17.18 -24.41 -37.01
N ALA A 281 18.23 -24.40 -36.21
CA ALA A 281 18.16 -24.07 -34.79
C ALA A 281 18.84 -22.72 -34.51
N VAL A 282 18.14 -21.81 -33.83
CA VAL A 282 18.67 -20.53 -33.37
C VAL A 282 19.18 -20.69 -31.95
N GLN A 283 20.50 -20.69 -31.79
CA GLN A 283 21.16 -20.63 -30.49
C GLN A 283 21.03 -19.24 -29.88
N VAL A 284 20.61 -19.18 -28.61
CA VAL A 284 20.36 -17.93 -27.91
C VAL A 284 21.64 -17.34 -27.31
N GLU A 285 22.61 -18.18 -26.93
CA GLU A 285 23.90 -17.76 -26.37
C GLU A 285 24.99 -17.50 -27.42
N ASN A 286 24.64 -17.59 -28.71
CA ASN A 286 25.60 -17.38 -29.80
C ASN A 286 25.57 -15.91 -30.26
N GLU A 287 26.70 -15.22 -30.17
CA GLU A 287 26.85 -13.80 -30.53
C GLU A 287 26.60 -13.54 -32.03
N ASP A 288 26.80 -14.52 -32.90
CA ASP A 288 26.53 -14.38 -34.34
C ASP A 288 25.04 -14.38 -34.66
N HIS A 289 24.22 -14.95 -33.76
CA HIS A 289 22.78 -15.08 -33.92
C HIS A 289 22.02 -13.99 -33.17
N CYS A 290 22.51 -13.61 -31.98
CA CYS A 290 21.79 -12.74 -31.08
C CYS A 290 22.73 -11.95 -30.16
N ASP A 291 22.37 -10.69 -29.86
CA ASP A 291 23.11 -9.83 -28.94
C ASP A 291 22.75 -10.08 -27.46
N LEU A 292 22.11 -11.21 -27.11
CA LEU A 292 21.67 -11.48 -25.74
C LEU A 292 22.85 -11.56 -24.75
N VAL A 293 23.96 -12.17 -25.16
CA VAL A 293 25.15 -12.28 -24.29
C VAL A 293 25.64 -10.88 -23.91
N LYS A 294 25.70 -9.96 -24.88
CA LYS A 294 26.08 -8.56 -24.64
C LYS A 294 25.09 -7.86 -23.72
N LEU A 295 23.78 -8.06 -23.91
CA LEU A 295 22.76 -7.50 -23.01
C LEU A 295 22.90 -8.05 -21.58
N ARG A 296 23.17 -9.35 -21.43
CA ARG A 296 23.35 -10.01 -20.12
C ARG A 296 24.60 -9.48 -19.41
N GLU A 297 25.74 -9.39 -20.10
CA GLU A 297 26.96 -8.83 -19.53
C GLU A 297 26.79 -7.35 -19.17
N MET A 298 26.13 -6.59 -20.04
CA MET A 298 25.82 -5.18 -19.83
C MET A 298 24.95 -4.95 -18.58
N LEU A 299 23.87 -5.73 -18.42
CA LEU A 299 22.93 -5.55 -17.31
C LEU A 299 23.43 -6.12 -15.99
N LEU A 300 24.04 -7.30 -15.97
CA LEU A 300 24.35 -8.02 -14.73
C LEU A 300 25.81 -7.90 -14.28
N ARG A 301 26.76 -7.75 -15.22
CA ARG A 301 28.18 -7.90 -14.90
C ARG A 301 28.88 -6.56 -14.64
N VAL A 302 28.58 -5.55 -15.45
CA VAL A 302 29.35 -4.28 -15.45
C VAL A 302 28.54 -3.11 -14.86
N ASN A 303 27.27 -2.94 -15.24
CA ASN A 303 26.58 -1.65 -15.06
C ASN A 303 25.43 -1.65 -14.03
N MET A 304 25.27 -2.70 -13.21
CA MET A 304 24.20 -2.72 -12.19
C MET A 304 24.30 -1.54 -11.21
N GLU A 305 25.52 -1.25 -10.76
CA GLU A 305 25.76 -0.17 -9.79
C GLU A 305 25.56 1.20 -10.44
N ASP A 306 26.08 1.42 -11.66
CA ASP A 306 25.91 2.69 -12.39
C ASP A 306 24.43 2.98 -12.69
N LEU A 307 23.65 1.98 -13.13
CA LEU A 307 22.20 2.14 -13.33
C LEU A 307 21.49 2.56 -12.04
N ARG A 308 21.88 2.00 -10.89
CA ARG A 308 21.35 2.38 -9.59
C ARG A 308 21.76 3.80 -9.20
N GLU A 309 23.01 4.16 -9.42
CA GLU A 309 23.54 5.49 -9.13
C GLU A 309 22.87 6.57 -9.99
N GLN A 310 22.70 6.33 -11.29
CA GLN A 310 22.00 7.23 -12.21
C GLN A 310 20.53 7.40 -11.83
N THR A 311 19.87 6.31 -11.41
CA THR A 311 18.49 6.39 -10.91
C THR A 311 18.41 7.23 -9.64
N HIS A 312 19.38 7.11 -8.75
CA HIS A 312 19.39 7.90 -7.51
C HIS A 312 19.75 9.37 -7.74
N SER A 313 20.85 9.65 -8.44
CA SER A 313 21.43 10.99 -8.57
C SER A 313 20.70 11.88 -9.58
N ARG A 314 20.11 11.28 -10.62
CA ARG A 314 19.44 12.01 -11.69
C ARG A 314 17.93 11.90 -11.61
N HIS A 315 17.39 10.70 -11.77
CA HIS A 315 15.93 10.52 -11.90
C HIS A 315 15.19 10.79 -10.60
N TYR A 316 15.66 10.21 -9.50
CA TYR A 316 15.06 10.40 -8.19
C TYR A 316 15.23 11.84 -7.69
N GLU A 317 16.41 12.46 -7.84
CA GLU A 317 16.61 13.86 -7.44
C GLU A 317 15.72 14.84 -8.23
N LEU A 318 15.51 14.60 -9.53
CA LEU A 318 14.57 15.39 -10.33
C LEU A 318 13.14 15.28 -9.77
N PHE A 319 12.68 14.06 -9.48
CA PHE A 319 11.37 13.82 -8.87
C PHE A 319 11.26 14.46 -7.48
N ARG A 320 12.29 14.27 -6.65
CA ARG A 320 12.39 14.81 -5.29
C ARG A 320 12.30 16.33 -5.30
N ARG A 321 13.04 17.00 -6.19
CA ARG A 321 12.96 18.46 -6.36
C ARG A 321 11.54 18.91 -6.68
N CYS A 322 10.92 18.32 -7.71
CA CYS A 322 9.55 18.67 -8.11
C CYS A 322 8.54 18.44 -6.98
N LYS A 323 8.66 17.32 -6.25
CA LYS A 323 7.77 17.00 -5.12
C LYS A 323 7.96 17.92 -3.92
N LEU A 324 9.20 18.30 -3.61
CA LEU A 324 9.46 19.26 -2.55
C LEU A 324 8.91 20.65 -2.93
N GLU A 325 9.11 21.09 -4.18
CA GLU A 325 8.52 22.35 -4.65
C GLU A 325 6.98 22.33 -4.55
N GLU A 326 6.34 21.21 -4.91
CA GLU A 326 4.89 21.00 -4.78
C GLU A 326 4.42 21.02 -3.32
N MET A 327 5.21 20.47 -2.39
CA MET A 327 4.96 20.54 -0.95
C MET A 327 5.20 21.94 -0.35
N GLY A 328 5.55 22.94 -1.18
CA GLY A 328 5.71 24.33 -0.77
C GLY A 328 7.14 24.74 -0.42
N PHE A 329 8.13 23.88 -0.69
CA PHE A 329 9.55 24.23 -0.54
C PHE A 329 10.03 25.00 -1.79
N LYS A 330 9.61 26.26 -1.95
CA LYS A 330 10.14 27.15 -3.01
C LYS A 330 11.30 27.99 -2.48
N ASP A 331 12.47 27.84 -3.09
CA ASP A 331 13.59 28.76 -2.94
C ASP A 331 13.34 30.03 -3.78
N THR A 332 12.47 30.93 -3.31
CA THR A 332 12.36 32.29 -3.87
C THR A 332 12.16 33.31 -2.75
N ASP A 333 13.27 33.81 -2.23
CA ASP A 333 13.70 35.22 -2.22
C ASP A 333 14.83 35.39 -1.18
N PRO A 334 15.91 36.14 -1.44
CA PRO A 334 16.98 36.37 -0.46
C PRO A 334 16.52 37.10 0.83
N ASP A 335 15.30 37.64 0.83
CA ASP A 335 14.73 38.47 1.90
C ASP A 335 13.45 37.86 2.51
N SER A 336 13.00 36.69 2.05
CA SER A 336 11.96 35.92 2.73
C SER A 336 12.64 34.92 3.66
N GLN A 337 12.36 35.02 4.96
CA GLN A 337 12.90 34.09 5.95
C GLN A 337 12.72 32.66 5.45
N SER A 338 13.82 31.90 5.43
CA SER A 338 13.83 30.47 5.11
C SER A 338 12.63 29.81 5.76
N PHE A 339 11.63 29.41 4.97
CA PHE A 339 10.50 28.63 5.47
C PHE A 339 11.09 27.35 6.08
N SER A 340 11.10 27.29 7.41
CA SER A 340 11.80 26.24 8.13
C SER A 340 11.07 24.92 7.90
N LEU A 341 11.81 23.85 7.59
CA LEU A 341 11.34 22.45 7.57
C LEU A 341 10.35 22.17 8.72
N GLN A 342 10.62 22.76 9.88
CA GLN A 342 9.81 22.59 11.08
C GLN A 342 8.39 23.17 10.95
N GLU A 343 8.20 24.30 10.27
CA GLU A 343 6.88 24.93 10.11
C GLU A 343 5.95 24.13 9.20
N THR A 344 6.46 23.49 8.15
CA THR A 344 5.67 22.62 7.26
C THR A 344 5.24 21.34 7.98
N TYR A 345 6.13 20.75 8.79
CA TYR A 345 5.77 19.62 9.65
C TYR A 345 4.76 20.03 10.73
N GLU A 346 4.90 21.23 11.30
CA GLU A 346 3.92 21.77 12.25
C GLU A 346 2.57 22.08 11.58
N ALA A 347 2.56 22.54 10.32
CA ALA A 347 1.35 22.77 9.54
C ALA A 347 0.62 21.46 9.23
N LYS A 348 1.32 20.44 8.69
CA LYS A 348 0.73 19.10 8.47
C LYS A 348 0.26 18.45 9.78
N ARG A 349 1.01 18.62 10.88
CA ARG A 349 0.59 18.15 12.20
C ARG A 349 -0.67 18.87 12.68
N LYS A 350 -0.75 20.19 12.50
CA LYS A 350 -1.95 20.98 12.83
C LYS A 350 -3.15 20.57 11.97
N GLU A 351 -2.94 20.25 10.71
CA GLU A 351 -3.98 19.76 9.80
C GLU A 351 -4.51 18.38 10.22
N LEU A 352 -3.63 17.43 10.53
CA LEU A 352 -4.01 16.12 11.03
C LEU A 352 -4.77 16.20 12.37
N ILE A 353 -4.33 17.08 13.27
CA ILE A 353 -5.04 17.37 14.53
C ILE A 353 -6.43 17.95 14.23
N ARG A 354 -6.53 18.85 13.24
CA ARG A 354 -7.80 19.45 12.82
C ARG A 354 -8.75 18.41 12.22
N GLU A 355 -8.27 17.47 11.41
CA GLU A 355 -9.08 16.37 10.90
C GLU A 355 -9.56 15.42 12.00
N LEU A 356 -8.68 15.09 12.95
CA LEU A 356 -9.06 14.28 14.11
C LEU A 356 -10.10 14.99 14.97
N GLN A 357 -9.93 16.29 15.22
CA GLN A 357 -10.92 17.12 15.92
C GLN A 357 -12.25 17.17 15.18
N HIS A 358 -12.24 17.33 13.85
CA HIS A 358 -13.47 17.30 13.06
C HIS A 358 -14.16 15.93 13.12
N LYS A 359 -13.40 14.82 13.08
CA LYS A 359 -13.96 13.47 13.26
C LYS A 359 -14.52 13.28 14.67
N GLU A 360 -13.83 13.78 15.69
CA GLU A 360 -14.28 13.75 17.08
C GLU A 360 -15.56 14.59 17.28
N GLU A 361 -15.61 15.81 16.73
CA GLU A 361 -16.79 16.67 16.77
C GLU A 361 -17.96 16.06 16.01
N SER A 362 -17.72 15.43 14.86
CA SER A 362 -18.76 14.69 14.12
C SER A 362 -19.32 13.53 14.94
N MET A 363 -18.45 12.73 15.57
CA MET A 363 -18.88 11.66 16.50
C MET A 363 -19.64 12.22 17.72
N ARG A 364 -19.19 13.35 18.27
CA ARG A 364 -19.84 14.01 19.40
C ARG A 364 -21.20 14.58 19.01
N GLN A 365 -21.34 15.16 17.82
CA GLN A 365 -22.62 15.63 17.29
C GLN A 365 -23.58 14.46 17.05
N MET A 366 -23.09 13.34 16.49
CA MET A 366 -23.90 12.12 16.37
C MET A 366 -24.37 11.62 17.75
N PHE A 367 -23.51 11.64 18.75
CA PHE A 367 -23.87 11.26 20.12
C PHE A 367 -24.92 12.21 20.73
N VAL A 368 -24.74 13.52 20.60
CA VAL A 368 -25.69 14.51 21.12
C VAL A 368 -27.05 14.40 20.43
N ASN A 369 -27.08 14.18 19.11
CA ASN A 369 -28.33 13.97 18.38
C ASN A 369 -29.02 12.68 18.84
N LYS A 370 -28.26 11.61 19.03
CA LYS A 370 -28.78 10.34 19.54
C LYS A 370 -29.33 10.47 20.96
N VAL A 371 -28.64 11.20 21.84
CA VAL A 371 -29.12 11.48 23.21
C VAL A 371 -30.40 12.30 23.17
N LYS A 372 -30.47 13.37 22.36
CA LYS A 372 -31.68 14.18 22.20
C LYS A 372 -32.87 13.38 21.68
N GLU A 373 -32.63 12.48 20.73
CA GLU A 373 -33.67 11.56 20.21
C GLU A 373 -34.16 10.63 21.33
N THR A 374 -33.24 10.00 22.08
CA THR A 374 -33.64 9.14 23.21
C THR A 374 -34.33 9.88 24.35
N GLU A 375 -33.95 11.14 24.61
CA GLU A 375 -34.60 11.99 25.61
C GLU A 375 -36.01 12.39 25.16
N ALA A 376 -36.19 12.70 23.87
CA ALA A 376 -37.50 12.97 23.30
C ALA A 376 -38.42 11.75 23.37
N GLU A 377 -37.92 10.55 23.03
CA GLU A 377 -38.66 9.30 23.19
C GLU A 377 -39.05 9.02 24.64
N LEU A 378 -38.14 9.26 25.59
CA LEU A 378 -38.43 9.11 27.01
C LEU A 378 -39.52 10.08 27.47
N LYS A 379 -39.46 11.33 27.00
CA LYS A 379 -40.45 12.36 27.32
C LYS A 379 -41.84 12.04 26.75
N GLU A 380 -41.89 11.46 25.54
CA GLU A 380 -43.14 10.98 24.95
C GLU A 380 -43.72 9.82 25.75
N LYS A 381 -42.89 8.85 26.13
CA LYS A 381 -43.31 7.74 27.01
C LYS A 381 -43.77 8.20 28.38
N GLU A 382 -43.10 9.20 28.97
CA GLU A 382 -43.52 9.79 30.25
C GLU A 382 -44.88 10.47 30.13
N LYS A 383 -45.12 11.20 29.04
CA LYS A 383 -46.41 11.83 28.76
C LYS A 383 -47.51 10.79 28.54
N GLU A 384 -47.25 9.72 27.79
CA GLU A 384 -48.20 8.62 27.60
C GLU A 384 -48.52 7.93 28.93
N LEU A 385 -47.51 7.71 29.78
CA LEU A 385 -47.68 7.13 31.11
C LEU A 385 -48.54 8.04 32.00
N GLN A 386 -48.33 9.35 31.93
CA GLN A 386 -49.10 10.35 32.68
C GLN A 386 -50.56 10.40 32.22
N GLU A 387 -50.81 10.37 30.91
CA GLU A 387 -52.16 10.31 30.35
C GLU A 387 -52.87 9.02 30.77
N ARG A 388 -52.19 7.87 30.73
CA ARG A 388 -52.72 6.60 31.25
C ARG A 388 -53.04 6.68 32.73
N PHE A 389 -52.19 7.32 33.54
CA PHE A 389 -52.43 7.50 34.96
C PHE A 389 -53.66 8.39 35.23
N GLU A 390 -53.83 9.48 34.46
CA GLU A 390 -55.03 10.32 34.55
C GLU A 390 -56.30 9.59 34.14
N GLN A 391 -56.25 8.79 33.07
CA GLN A 391 -57.38 7.95 32.64
C GLN A 391 -57.77 6.94 33.72
N LEU A 392 -56.80 6.22 34.30
CA LEU A 392 -57.00 5.30 35.42
C LEU A 392 -57.59 6.03 36.64
N LYS A 393 -57.11 7.23 36.95
CA LYS A 393 -57.63 8.04 38.06
C LYS A 393 -59.09 8.47 37.83
N ARG A 394 -59.48 8.81 36.60
CA ARG A 394 -60.87 9.14 36.25
C ARG A 394 -61.78 7.93 36.37
N LEU A 395 -61.37 6.78 35.83
CA LEU A 395 -62.11 5.53 35.95
C LEU A 395 -62.31 5.14 37.42
N HIS A 396 -61.26 5.20 38.23
CA HIS A 396 -61.39 4.95 39.67
C HIS A 396 -62.33 5.93 40.38
N HIS A 397 -62.36 7.20 39.96
CA HIS A 397 -63.28 8.18 40.52
C HIS A 397 -64.73 7.90 40.14
N GLU A 398 -64.99 7.52 38.89
CA GLU A 398 -66.31 7.10 38.40
C GLU A 398 -66.78 5.81 39.08
N GLU A 399 -65.91 4.80 39.19
CA GLU A 399 -66.21 3.57 39.93
C GLU A 399 -66.53 3.87 41.39
N LYS A 400 -65.75 4.73 42.06
CA LYS A 400 -66.01 5.13 43.44
C LYS A 400 -67.37 5.82 43.56
N LYS A 401 -67.72 6.72 42.64
CA LYS A 401 -69.02 7.41 42.62
C LYS A 401 -70.17 6.44 42.38
N SER A 402 -70.02 5.48 41.47
CA SER A 402 -71.01 4.42 41.23
C SER A 402 -71.19 3.51 42.45
N LEU A 403 -70.09 3.16 43.14
CA LEU A 403 -70.15 2.39 44.39
C LEU A 403 -70.80 3.19 45.52
N GLU A 404 -70.55 4.49 45.63
CA GLU A 404 -71.22 5.37 46.60
C GLU A 404 -72.72 5.51 46.30
N GLU A 405 -73.12 5.60 45.04
CA GLU A 405 -74.54 5.65 44.65
C GLU A 405 -75.26 4.33 44.94
N LYS A 406 -74.66 3.18 44.56
CA LYS A 406 -75.17 1.85 44.94
C LYS A 406 -75.26 1.68 46.45
N ARG A 407 -74.29 2.21 47.21
CA ARG A 407 -74.33 2.20 48.67
C ARG A 407 -75.48 3.04 49.20
N ARG A 408 -75.73 4.23 48.64
CA ARG A 408 -76.84 5.10 49.03
C ARG A 408 -78.20 4.43 48.72
N GLU A 409 -78.34 3.81 47.56
CA GLU A 409 -79.55 3.04 47.20
C GLU A 409 -79.78 1.90 48.19
N LEU A 410 -78.74 1.12 48.52
CA LEU A 410 -78.83 0.07 49.53
C LEU A 410 -79.15 0.61 50.93
N GLU A 411 -78.62 1.78 51.31
CA GLU A 411 -78.96 2.45 52.58
C GLU A 411 -80.41 2.96 52.58
N GLU A 412 -80.92 3.45 51.45
CA GLU A 412 -82.32 3.86 51.28
C GLU A 412 -83.28 2.65 51.32
N GLU A 413 -82.93 1.55 50.65
CA GLU A 413 -83.65 0.28 50.72
C GLU A 413 -83.63 -0.28 52.15
N MET A 414 -82.47 -0.26 52.83
CA MET A 414 -82.33 -0.65 54.23
C MET A 414 -83.20 0.22 55.14
N ASN A 415 -83.21 1.54 54.93
CA ASN A 415 -84.03 2.47 55.71
C ASN A 415 -85.53 2.29 55.42
N ALA A 416 -85.91 2.02 54.17
CA ALA A 416 -87.29 1.69 53.80
C ALA A 416 -87.73 0.35 54.39
N PHE A 417 -86.85 -0.66 54.39
CA PHE A 417 -87.07 -1.94 55.06
C PHE A 417 -87.20 -1.75 56.57
N ASN A 418 -86.33 -0.95 57.18
CA ASN A 418 -86.37 -0.67 58.62
C ASN A 418 -87.61 0.16 59.00
N ARG A 419 -88.06 1.10 58.16
CA ARG A 419 -89.35 1.79 58.34
C ARG A 419 -90.53 0.83 58.23
N ARG A 420 -90.51 -0.11 57.27
CA ARG A 420 -91.52 -1.18 57.18
C ARG A 420 -91.49 -2.09 58.41
N LYS A 421 -90.30 -2.44 58.89
CA LYS A 421 -90.11 -3.22 60.12
C LYS A 421 -90.63 -2.48 61.35
N VAL A 422 -90.28 -1.21 61.53
CA VAL A 422 -90.78 -0.38 62.65
C VAL A 422 -92.29 -0.16 62.55
N ALA A 423 -92.86 0.01 61.35
CA ALA A 423 -94.32 0.08 61.18
C ALA A 423 -95.00 -1.24 61.56
N ALA A 424 -94.41 -2.38 61.18
CA ALA A 424 -94.87 -3.70 61.61
C ALA A 424 -94.72 -3.90 63.13
N ASP A 425 -93.57 -3.51 63.72
CA ASP A 425 -93.31 -3.58 65.15
C ASP A 425 -94.18 -2.60 65.95
N THR A 426 -94.57 -1.44 65.40
CA THR A 426 -95.48 -0.46 66.06
C THR A 426 -96.92 -0.92 65.99
N LEU A 427 -97.33 -1.57 64.89
CA LEU A 427 -98.61 -2.29 64.81
C LEU A 427 -98.66 -3.45 65.82
N MET A 428 -97.51 -4.08 66.10
CA MET A 428 -97.41 -5.14 67.11
C MET A 428 -97.24 -4.60 68.55
N GLY A 429 -96.69 -3.39 68.71
CA GLY A 429 -96.26 -2.81 69.99
C GLY A 429 -97.17 -1.74 70.61
N GLN A 430 -98.28 -1.35 69.97
CA GLN A 430 -99.35 -0.60 70.65
C GLN A 430 -100.18 -1.48 71.61
N ALA A 431 -99.95 -2.78 71.62
CA ALA A 431 -100.28 -3.63 72.76
C ALA A 431 -99.09 -3.60 73.75
N LEU A 432 -99.35 -3.04 74.94
CA LEU A 432 -98.52 -3.11 76.16
C LEU A 432 -97.45 -2.00 76.38
N GLN A 433 -98.02 -0.84 76.71
CA GLN A 433 -97.66 0.06 77.83
C GLN A 433 -96.82 -0.59 78.97
N GLY A 434 -95.69 0.02 79.35
CA GLY A 434 -95.07 -0.20 80.67
C GLY A 434 -93.55 -0.23 80.73
N CYS A 435 -92.97 0.94 81.04
CA CYS A 435 -91.64 1.21 81.61
C CYS A 435 -90.66 0.06 81.98
N SER A 436 -89.50 0.14 81.33
CA SER A 436 -88.12 0.16 81.87
C SER A 436 -87.53 -0.97 82.73
N GLN A 437 -86.57 -1.63 82.07
CA GLN A 437 -85.19 -1.92 82.50
C GLN A 437 -84.94 -3.03 83.52
N GLN A 438 -84.34 -4.11 83.04
CA GLN A 438 -82.98 -4.52 83.43
C GLN A 438 -82.30 -5.24 82.24
N PRO A 439 -80.97 -5.08 82.01
CA PRO A 439 -80.23 -6.13 81.35
C PRO A 439 -79.07 -6.65 82.21
N LEU A 440 -79.12 -7.97 82.41
CA LEU A 440 -78.04 -8.85 82.81
C LEU A 440 -77.35 -9.41 81.55
N LYS A 441 -76.02 -9.55 81.68
CA LYS A 441 -75.14 -10.60 81.15
C LYS A 441 -74.72 -10.61 79.67
N LYS A 442 -73.50 -10.08 79.50
CA LYS A 442 -72.31 -10.76 78.96
C LYS A 442 -72.39 -12.31 78.93
N ASP A 443 -72.12 -12.85 77.74
CA ASP A 443 -71.43 -14.11 77.37
C ASP A 443 -72.02 -14.54 76.00
N LYS A 444 -71.30 -15.01 74.98
CA LYS A 444 -69.94 -15.50 74.90
C LYS A 444 -69.63 -15.81 73.43
N ASP A 445 -68.34 -15.68 73.10
CA ASP A 445 -67.57 -16.63 72.28
C ASP A 445 -67.98 -16.86 70.81
N LYS A 446 -67.10 -16.45 69.88
CA LYS A 446 -65.99 -17.26 69.33
C LYS A 446 -66.52 -18.40 68.46
N LYS A 447 -66.11 -18.60 67.22
CA LYS A 447 -64.78 -18.87 66.63
C LYS A 447 -65.13 -19.32 65.19
N ASN A 448 -64.32 -19.36 64.14
CA ASN A 448 -62.91 -19.57 63.84
C ASN A 448 -62.83 -19.23 62.33
N SER A 449 -61.77 -18.66 61.76
CA SER A 449 -60.53 -19.34 61.33
C SER A 449 -59.82 -18.31 60.43
N CYS A 450 -58.64 -17.78 60.79
CA CYS A 450 -57.31 -18.26 60.36
C CYS A 450 -57.09 -18.17 58.83
N LEU A 451 -55.98 -17.68 58.25
CA LEU A 451 -54.57 -17.49 58.68
C LEU A 451 -53.88 -16.86 57.43
N LEU A 452 -53.01 -15.84 57.46
CA LEU A 452 -51.54 -15.87 57.66
C LEU A 452 -51.03 -14.42 57.43
N PHE A 453 -50.49 -13.74 58.43
CA PHE A 453 -49.06 -13.70 58.82
C PHE A 453 -48.08 -13.32 57.69
N TYR A 454 -47.74 -12.03 57.68
CA TYR A 454 -46.54 -11.46 57.07
C TYR A 454 -45.33 -11.75 57.98
N LYS A 455 -44.22 -12.26 57.42
CA LYS A 455 -42.89 -12.07 57.99
C LYS A 455 -41.76 -12.23 56.96
N TRP A 456 -40.91 -11.20 56.91
CA TRP A 456 -39.48 -11.15 56.50
C TRP A 456 -39.17 -11.27 54.99
N THR A 457 -38.14 -10.64 54.39
CA THR A 457 -36.88 -10.05 54.87
C THR A 457 -36.23 -9.17 53.78
N LEU A 458 -35.33 -8.26 54.19
CA LEU A 458 -34.24 -7.69 53.39
C LEU A 458 -33.20 -8.78 53.04
N GLU A 459 -32.69 -8.82 51.80
CA GLU A 459 -31.27 -9.02 51.44
C GLU A 459 -31.07 -8.93 49.93
N GLY A 460 -29.98 -8.30 49.50
CA GLY A 460 -29.65 -8.10 48.09
C GLY A 460 -28.89 -9.26 47.45
N ALA A 461 -28.94 -9.35 46.13
CA ALA A 461 -27.93 -10.03 45.32
C ALA A 461 -27.96 -9.55 43.87
N ASN A 462 -26.83 -8.96 43.45
CA ASN A 462 -26.17 -9.15 42.16
C ASN A 462 -26.90 -9.97 41.08
N SER A 463 -27.24 -9.33 39.96
CA SER A 463 -27.02 -9.91 38.63
C SER A 463 -26.98 -8.82 37.54
N LYS A 464 -25.83 -8.71 36.88
CA LYS A 464 -25.59 -7.92 35.67
C LYS A 464 -26.60 -8.26 34.56
N PRO A 465 -27.10 -7.29 33.77
CA PRO A 465 -27.43 -7.52 32.37
C PRO A 465 -26.18 -7.32 31.51
N LYS A 466 -25.85 -8.32 30.70
CA LYS A 466 -24.77 -8.31 29.72
C LYS A 466 -25.05 -7.28 28.62
N LEU A 467 -24.01 -6.53 28.23
CA LEU A 467 -23.90 -5.82 26.96
C LEU A 467 -24.23 -6.76 25.78
N PRO A 468 -24.97 -6.30 24.75
CA PRO A 468 -24.88 -6.92 23.43
C PRO A 468 -23.59 -6.46 22.76
N ILE A 469 -22.70 -7.42 22.55
CA ILE A 469 -21.50 -7.32 21.72
C ILE A 469 -21.98 -7.18 20.27
N VAL A 470 -21.57 -6.09 19.63
CA VAL A 470 -21.62 -5.88 18.18
C VAL A 470 -20.65 -6.87 17.53
N PRO A 471 -21.06 -7.69 16.54
CA PRO A 471 -20.10 -8.38 15.70
C PRO A 471 -19.58 -7.39 14.66
N PHE A 472 -18.31 -7.01 14.80
CA PHE A 472 -17.50 -6.56 13.68
C PHE A 472 -17.39 -7.71 12.69
N LYS A 473 -17.77 -7.45 11.44
CA LYS A 473 -17.25 -8.10 10.25
C LYS A 473 -16.72 -7.02 9.33
#